data_AF-G7YIC5-F1
#
_entry.id   AF-G7YIC5-F1
#
_cell.length_a   1.000
_cell.length_b   1.000
_cell.length_c   1.000
_cell.angle_alpha   90.00
_cell.angle_beta   90.00
_cell.angle_gamma   90.00
#
_symmetry.space_group_name_H-M   'P 1'
#
loop_
_entity.id
_entity.type
_entity.pdbx_description
1 polymer ?
#
loop_
_entity_poly.entity_id
_entity_poly.type
_entity_poly.pdbx_seq_one_letter_code
_entity_poly.pdbx_strand_id
1 'polypeptide(L)'
;MPKFGSRIARCHCKHMATEHSVKAPFFCSKPNCQCAGFKTSMHCDCGIEAHKHHMVMETAAERHARGRPVGKPCPYQAMGGLSGFTSLTPGIVRMDESGAGGMLTQEELEAPITANDHPFLRMHAQAVHAHKLAQNDLEGAAKERPEVESQMRRPGESELDYYERRYQEREKAKYIRKPPLKKP
;
A
#
# COMPACT_ATOMS: atom_id res chain seq x y z
N MET A 1 0.36 13.48 27.10
CA MET A 1 0.52 13.46 25.63
C MET A 1 1.76 14.24 25.23
N PRO A 2 2.75 13.65 24.57
CA PRO A 2 3.90 14.39 24.05
C PRO A 2 3.40 15.37 22.98
N LYS A 3 3.66 16.66 23.16
CA LYS A 3 3.30 17.69 22.17
C LYS A 3 4.24 17.56 20.98
N PHE A 4 3.74 16.91 19.92
CA PHE A 4 4.17 16.95 18.52
C PHE A 4 5.69 17.15 18.26
N GLY A 5 6.36 16.05 17.92
CA GLY A 5 7.71 16.04 17.37
C GLY A 5 7.75 16.53 15.92
N SER A 6 7.76 17.85 15.75
CA SER A 6 8.34 18.60 14.63
C SER A 6 8.21 20.08 14.99
N ARG A 7 9.19 20.91 14.63
CA ARG A 7 9.19 22.33 14.99
C ARG A 7 7.96 23.00 14.36
N ILE A 8 6.92 23.25 15.16
CA ILE A 8 5.70 23.92 14.70
C ILE A 8 6.09 25.25 14.06
N ALA A 9 5.62 25.50 12.83
CA ALA A 9 5.93 26.73 12.11
C ALA A 9 5.47 27.95 12.90
N ARG A 10 6.41 28.85 13.20
CA ARG A 10 6.16 30.10 13.93
C ARG A 10 6.34 31.28 12.99
N CYS A 11 5.58 32.34 13.26
CA CYS A 11 5.78 33.63 12.61
C CYS A 11 7.15 34.22 13.00
N HIS A 12 7.66 35.21 12.25
CA HIS A 12 8.82 36.00 12.66
C HIS A 12 8.64 36.68 14.03
N CYS A 13 7.40 36.98 14.44
CA CYS A 13 7.11 37.45 15.81
C CYS A 13 7.15 36.34 16.88
N LYS A 14 7.59 35.12 16.52
CA LYS A 14 7.70 33.90 17.36
C LYS A 14 6.37 33.31 17.84
N HIS A 15 5.24 33.92 17.49
CA HIS A 15 3.90 33.44 17.78
C HIS A 15 3.46 32.33 16.81
N MET A 16 2.50 31.51 17.26
CA MET A 16 2.00 30.36 16.50
C MET A 16 1.05 30.80 15.37
N ALA A 17 0.87 29.95 14.35
CA ALA A 17 -0.08 30.22 13.26
C ALA A 17 -1.53 30.41 13.78
N THR A 18 -1.89 29.69 14.84
CA THR A 18 -3.20 29.80 15.51
C THR A 18 -3.42 31.15 16.21
N GLU A 19 -2.36 31.92 16.43
CA GLU A 19 -2.40 33.24 17.06
C GLU A 19 -2.45 34.36 16.02
N HIS A 20 -2.76 34.02 14.77
CA HIS A 20 -2.95 34.96 13.67
C HIS A 20 -4.34 34.80 13.05
N SER A 21 -4.87 35.88 12.49
CA SER A 21 -6.13 35.86 11.74
C SER A 21 -6.04 34.94 10.52
N VAL A 22 -7.14 34.27 10.18
CA VAL A 22 -7.27 33.45 8.95
C VAL A 22 -7.36 34.33 7.70
N LYS A 23 -7.76 35.60 7.84
CA LYS A 23 -7.90 36.53 6.72
C LYS A 23 -6.58 37.26 6.46
N ALA A 24 -6.19 37.31 5.20
CA ALA A 24 -5.07 38.15 4.76
C ALA A 24 -5.27 39.60 5.25
N PRO A 25 -4.23 40.25 5.79
CA PRO A 25 -2.80 39.87 5.76
C PRO A 25 -2.34 38.97 6.94
N PHE A 26 -3.24 38.31 7.65
CA PHE A 26 -2.95 37.38 8.75
C PHE A 26 -2.31 38.06 9.97
N PHE A 27 -2.93 39.12 10.49
CA PHE A 27 -2.44 39.84 11.67
C PHE A 27 -2.39 38.97 12.93
N CYS A 28 -1.39 39.21 13.80
CA CYS A 28 -1.29 38.53 15.08
C CYS A 28 -2.30 39.07 16.10
N SER A 29 -2.95 38.18 16.83
CA SER A 29 -3.94 38.49 17.86
C SER A 29 -3.31 38.74 19.25
N LYS A 30 -1.98 38.69 19.37
CA LYS A 30 -1.29 38.88 20.66
C LYS A 30 -1.14 40.36 21.01
N PRO A 31 -1.34 40.73 22.29
CA PRO A 31 -1.10 42.10 22.73
C PRO A 31 0.36 42.48 22.51
N ASN A 32 0.61 43.72 22.07
CA ASN A 32 1.94 44.28 21.79
C ASN A 32 2.70 43.66 20.61
N CYS A 33 2.03 42.88 19.74
CA CYS A 33 2.65 42.37 18.51
C CYS A 33 2.31 43.26 17.31
N GLN A 34 3.34 43.80 16.63
CA GLN A 34 3.18 44.68 15.46
C GLN A 34 3.63 43.99 14.15
N CYS A 35 3.49 42.67 14.05
CA CYS A 35 3.87 41.99 12.81
C CYS A 35 2.88 42.38 11.69
N ALA A 36 3.42 42.61 10.48
CA ALA A 36 2.62 42.96 9.30
C ALA A 36 1.75 41.80 8.79
N GLY A 37 1.95 40.58 9.32
CA GLY A 37 1.27 39.38 8.89
C GLY A 37 2.04 38.11 9.27
N PHE A 38 1.37 36.96 9.22
CA PHE A 38 2.01 35.67 9.44
C PHE A 38 3.07 35.38 8.38
N LYS A 39 4.34 35.31 8.80
CA LYS A 39 5.49 35.04 7.93
C LYS A 39 6.41 34.02 8.59
N THR A 40 6.65 32.90 7.94
CA THR A 40 7.50 31.81 8.45
C THR A 40 8.79 31.73 7.65
N SER A 41 9.93 31.56 8.33
CA SER A 41 11.22 31.26 7.69
C SER A 41 11.40 29.76 7.41
N MET A 42 10.29 29.01 7.35
CA MET A 42 10.32 27.60 6.99
C MET A 42 10.59 27.53 5.49
N HIS A 43 11.66 26.84 5.12
CA HIS A 43 11.98 26.58 3.73
C HIS A 43 11.57 25.14 3.41
N CYS A 44 11.00 24.95 2.22
CA CYS A 44 10.86 23.63 1.64
C CYS A 44 12.24 23.15 1.16
N ASP A 45 12.42 21.84 0.99
CA ASP A 45 13.68 21.26 0.49
C ASP A 45 14.06 21.77 -0.91
N CYS A 46 13.10 22.35 -1.65
CA CYS A 46 13.35 23.07 -2.90
C CYS A 46 14.06 24.43 -2.74
N GLY A 47 14.31 24.88 -1.49
CA GLY A 47 14.96 26.16 -1.18
C GLY A 47 14.04 27.39 -1.18
N ILE A 48 12.74 27.21 -1.48
CA ILE A 48 11.74 28.28 -1.49
C ILE A 48 11.03 28.34 -0.13
N GLU A 49 10.65 29.54 0.30
CA GLU A 49 9.88 29.76 1.53
C GLU A 49 8.50 29.10 1.46
N ALA A 50 8.07 28.46 2.55
CA ALA A 50 6.82 27.72 2.63
C ALA A 50 5.60 28.57 2.22
N HIS A 51 5.58 29.86 2.59
CA HIS A 51 4.46 30.76 2.29
C HIS A 51 4.32 31.14 0.80
N LYS A 52 5.37 30.92 -0.02
CA LYS A 52 5.34 31.13 -1.48
C LYS A 52 4.81 29.90 -2.24
N HIS A 53 4.67 28.77 -1.56
CA HIS A 53 4.09 27.58 -2.17
C HIS A 53 2.59 27.78 -2.32
N HIS A 54 2.08 27.48 -3.51
CA HIS A 54 0.66 27.33 -3.73
C HIS A 54 0.40 25.87 -4.09
N MET A 55 -0.66 25.30 -3.53
CA MET A 55 -1.10 23.96 -3.87
C MET A 55 -1.77 24.02 -5.24
N VAL A 56 -1.20 23.33 -6.22
CA VAL A 56 -1.85 23.11 -7.52
C VAL A 56 -2.52 21.74 -7.47
N MET A 57 -3.84 21.73 -7.57
CA MET A 57 -4.63 20.49 -7.61
C MET A 57 -5.19 20.34 -9.03
N GLU A 58 -4.90 19.22 -9.68
CA GLU A 58 -5.50 18.87 -10.96
C GLU A 58 -6.96 18.45 -10.75
N THR A 59 -7.88 19.00 -11.53
CA THR A 59 -9.30 18.58 -11.49
C THR A 59 -9.50 17.28 -12.27
N ALA A 60 -10.57 16.54 -11.94
CA ALA A 60 -10.93 15.34 -12.69
C ALA A 60 -11.16 15.64 -14.19
N ALA A 61 -11.74 16.80 -14.53
CA ALA A 61 -11.96 17.22 -15.91
C ALA A 61 -10.64 17.49 -16.65
N GLU A 62 -9.70 18.21 -16.01
CA GLU A 62 -8.35 18.44 -16.57
C GLU A 62 -7.60 17.14 -16.84
N ARG A 63 -7.73 16.16 -15.93
CA ARG A 63 -7.09 14.85 -16.08
C ARG A 63 -7.67 14.04 -17.25
N HIS A 64 -9.01 14.05 -17.40
CA HIS A 64 -9.69 13.42 -18.54
C HIS A 64 -9.28 14.09 -19.87
N ALA A 65 -9.20 15.41 -19.91
CA ALA A 65 -8.78 16.15 -21.11
C ALA A 65 -7.35 15.79 -21.57
N ARG A 66 -6.49 15.37 -20.64
CA ARG A 66 -5.13 14.89 -20.90
C ARG A 66 -5.05 13.38 -21.20
N GLY A 67 -6.19 12.68 -21.26
CA GLY A 67 -6.24 11.23 -21.49
C GLY A 67 -5.68 10.39 -20.34
N ARG A 68 -5.58 10.94 -19.13
CA ARG A 68 -5.08 10.21 -17.95
C ARG A 68 -6.24 9.54 -17.21
N PRO A 69 -6.02 8.35 -16.63
CA PRO A 69 -7.08 7.63 -15.93
C PRO A 69 -7.55 8.40 -14.70
N VAL A 70 -8.87 8.49 -14.52
CA VAL A 70 -9.51 9.07 -13.34
C VAL A 70 -10.13 7.94 -12.53
N GLY A 71 -9.86 7.91 -11.23
CA GLY A 71 -10.40 6.91 -10.32
C GLY A 71 -11.93 6.99 -10.22
N LYS A 72 -12.55 5.88 -9.81
CA LYS A 72 -14.00 5.84 -9.56
C LYS A 72 -14.37 6.84 -8.44
N PRO A 73 -15.50 7.56 -8.56
CA PRO A 73 -15.95 8.46 -7.51
C PRO A 73 -16.18 7.68 -6.21
N CYS A 74 -15.55 8.12 -5.12
CA CYS A 74 -15.73 7.50 -3.82
C CYS A 74 -17.08 7.92 -3.23
N PRO A 75 -17.97 7.00 -2.84
CA PRO A 75 -19.28 7.33 -2.27
C PRO A 75 -19.18 8.14 -0.96
N TYR A 76 -18.03 8.11 -0.28
CA TYR A 76 -17.76 8.86 0.95
C TYR A 76 -16.84 10.08 0.73
N GLN A 77 -16.86 10.69 -0.45
CA GLN A 77 -16.04 11.87 -0.74
C GLN A 77 -16.26 13.03 0.26
N ALA A 78 -17.48 13.17 0.79
CA ALA A 78 -17.80 14.14 1.85
C ALA A 78 -17.09 13.88 3.20
N MET A 79 -16.64 12.66 3.45
CA MET A 79 -15.95 12.23 4.68
C MET A 79 -14.43 12.20 4.54
N GLY A 80 -13.87 12.99 3.61
CA GLY A 80 -12.42 13.05 3.38
C GLY A 80 -11.87 11.94 2.49
N GLY A 81 -12.72 11.29 1.68
CA GLY A 81 -12.27 10.33 0.67
C GLY A 81 -11.84 8.97 1.20
N LEU A 82 -12.22 8.62 2.44
CA LEU A 82 -12.06 7.27 2.97
C LEU A 82 -12.92 6.32 2.15
N SER A 83 -12.32 5.45 1.33
CA SER A 83 -13.08 4.39 0.65
C SER A 83 -13.40 3.18 1.56
N GLY A 84 -13.00 3.23 2.84
CA GLY A 84 -13.32 2.24 3.87
C GLY A 84 -12.49 2.43 5.15
N PHE A 85 -12.87 1.78 6.26
CA PHE A 85 -12.15 1.87 7.55
C PHE A 85 -10.69 1.40 7.47
N THR A 86 -10.39 0.48 6.54
CA THR A 86 -9.02 0.01 6.26
C THR A 86 -8.09 1.13 5.76
N SER A 87 -8.63 2.22 5.20
CA SER A 87 -7.85 3.39 4.77
C SER A 87 -7.22 4.15 5.95
N LEU A 88 -7.72 3.96 7.18
CA LEU A 88 -7.21 4.63 8.37
C LEU A 88 -5.96 3.96 8.94
N THR A 89 -5.69 2.71 8.56
CA THR A 89 -4.55 1.96 9.11
C THR A 89 -3.31 2.22 8.26
N PRO A 90 -2.32 2.97 8.76
CA PRO A 90 -1.12 3.26 7.98
C PRO A 90 -0.33 1.99 7.69
N GLY A 91 0.21 1.88 6.47
CA GLY A 91 1.12 0.80 6.06
C GLY A 91 0.47 -0.53 5.69
N ILE A 92 -0.87 -0.63 5.69
CA ILE A 92 -1.58 -1.82 5.20
C ILE A 92 -1.90 -1.62 3.71
N VAL A 93 -1.41 -2.55 2.87
CA VAL A 93 -1.81 -2.63 1.47
C VAL A 93 -3.31 -2.97 1.43
N ARG A 94 -4.07 -2.12 0.76
CA ARG A 94 -5.52 -2.22 0.65
C ARG A 94 -5.89 -3.44 -0.20
N MET A 95 -6.53 -4.45 0.41
CA MET A 95 -6.95 -5.68 -0.27
C MET A 95 -8.40 -5.61 -0.80
N ASP A 96 -9.08 -4.48 -0.65
CA ASP A 96 -10.40 -4.23 -1.23
C ASP A 96 -10.29 -3.76 -2.70
N GLU A 97 -11.42 -3.74 -3.42
CA GLU A 97 -11.50 -3.32 -4.83
C GLU A 97 -10.91 -1.93 -5.10
N SER A 98 -10.88 -1.06 -4.09
CA SER A 98 -10.29 0.28 -4.20
C SER A 98 -8.77 0.30 -4.04
N GLY A 99 -8.14 -0.85 -3.79
CA GLY A 99 -6.73 -1.04 -3.52
C GLY A 99 -6.04 -2.09 -4.41
N ALA A 100 -4.95 -2.68 -3.90
CA ALA A 100 -4.23 -3.77 -4.56
C ALA A 100 -5.10 -5.01 -4.78
N GLY A 101 -6.14 -5.22 -3.95
CA GLY A 101 -7.10 -6.32 -4.15
C GLY A 101 -7.90 -6.20 -5.44
N GLY A 102 -8.14 -4.98 -5.93
CA GLY A 102 -8.76 -4.73 -7.24
C GLY A 102 -7.79 -4.78 -8.42
N MET A 103 -6.48 -4.91 -8.18
CA MET A 103 -5.46 -5.00 -9.23
C MET A 103 -5.16 -6.43 -9.66
N LEU A 104 -5.54 -7.42 -8.86
CA LEU A 104 -5.40 -8.83 -9.18
C LEU A 104 -6.58 -9.29 -10.02
N THR A 105 -6.30 -10.01 -11.09
CA THR A 105 -7.33 -10.74 -11.83
C THR A 105 -7.88 -11.88 -10.97
N GLN A 106 -9.11 -12.32 -11.25
CA GLN A 106 -9.70 -13.43 -10.52
C GLN A 106 -8.89 -14.72 -10.68
N GLU A 107 -8.27 -14.91 -11.84
CA GLU A 107 -7.33 -16.01 -12.11
C GLU A 107 -6.09 -15.97 -11.20
N GLU A 108 -5.54 -14.79 -10.92
CA GLU A 108 -4.41 -14.64 -10.00
C GLU A 108 -4.80 -14.86 -8.54
N LEU A 109 -6.03 -14.49 -8.16
CA LEU A 109 -6.55 -14.67 -6.82
C LEU A 109 -6.83 -16.16 -6.51
N GLU A 110 -7.32 -16.89 -7.51
CA GLU A 110 -7.65 -18.32 -7.43
C GLU A 110 -6.49 -19.24 -7.81
N ALA A 111 -5.31 -18.69 -8.09
CA ALA A 111 -4.12 -19.45 -8.44
C ALA A 111 -3.69 -20.37 -7.29
N PRO A 112 -3.25 -21.61 -7.57
CA PRO A 112 -2.83 -22.55 -6.54
C PRO A 112 -1.54 -22.10 -5.86
N ILE A 113 -1.35 -22.53 -4.61
CA ILE A 113 -0.14 -22.21 -3.85
C ILE A 113 1.03 -23.03 -4.41
N THR A 114 2.14 -22.35 -4.70
CA THR A 114 3.35 -22.95 -5.27
C THR A 114 4.59 -22.76 -4.40
N ALA A 115 5.64 -23.53 -4.69
CA ALA A 115 6.92 -23.45 -3.97
C ALA A 115 7.59 -22.06 -4.03
N ASN A 116 7.26 -21.24 -5.03
CA ASN A 116 7.80 -19.89 -5.20
C ASN A 116 7.02 -18.80 -4.48
N ASP A 117 5.86 -19.11 -3.92
CA ASP A 117 5.06 -18.12 -3.22
C ASP A 117 5.61 -17.83 -1.82
N HIS A 118 5.09 -16.77 -1.21
CA HIS A 118 5.57 -16.30 0.08
C HIS A 118 5.50 -17.43 1.13
N PRO A 119 6.50 -17.58 2.03
CA PRO A 119 6.49 -18.61 3.06
C PRO A 119 5.17 -18.73 3.81
N PHE A 120 4.52 -17.61 4.09
CA PHE A 120 3.20 -17.55 4.71
C PHE A 120 2.14 -18.37 3.95
N LEU A 121 2.01 -18.19 2.62
CA LEU A 121 1.02 -18.90 1.82
C LEU A 121 1.31 -20.41 1.80
N ARG A 122 2.58 -20.78 1.62
CA ARG A 122 3.00 -22.19 1.62
C ARG A 122 2.64 -22.91 2.92
N MET A 123 2.85 -22.26 4.08
CA MET A 123 2.47 -22.85 5.37
C MET A 123 0.98 -23.19 5.47
N HIS A 124 0.13 -22.49 4.73
CA HIS A 124 -1.31 -22.72 4.71
C HIS A 124 -1.78 -23.68 3.60
N ALA A 125 -0.89 -24.21 2.75
CA ALA A 125 -1.27 -25.10 1.65
C ALA A 125 -2.08 -26.33 2.13
N GLN A 126 -1.68 -26.94 3.25
CA GLN A 126 -2.40 -28.07 3.85
C GLN A 126 -3.81 -27.71 4.32
N ALA A 127 -3.95 -26.55 4.97
CA ALA A 127 -5.23 -26.06 5.46
C ALA A 127 -6.18 -25.72 4.31
N VAL A 128 -5.67 -25.09 3.25
CA VAL A 128 -6.44 -24.77 2.04
C VAL A 128 -6.89 -26.06 1.34
N HIS A 129 -6.01 -27.05 1.18
CA HIS A 129 -6.35 -28.34 0.61
C HIS A 129 -7.46 -29.05 1.42
N ALA A 130 -7.33 -29.10 2.75
CA ALA A 130 -8.32 -29.70 3.63
C ALA A 130 -9.68 -28.96 3.56
N HIS A 131 -9.66 -27.63 3.47
CA HIS A 131 -10.85 -26.80 3.31
C HIS A 131 -11.56 -27.09 1.98
N LYS A 132 -10.82 -27.18 0.87
CA LYS A 132 -11.39 -27.51 -0.45
C LYS A 132 -12.01 -28.91 -0.46
N LEU A 133 -11.36 -29.89 0.16
CA LEU A 133 -11.94 -31.23 0.35
C LEU A 133 -13.22 -31.19 1.19
N ALA A 134 -13.26 -30.41 2.28
CA ALA A 134 -14.45 -30.26 3.10
C ALA A 134 -15.62 -29.58 2.36
N GLN A 135 -15.33 -28.72 1.37
CA GLN A 135 -16.31 -28.10 0.49
C GLN A 135 -16.70 -28.99 -0.72
N ASN A 136 -16.20 -30.22 -0.82
CA ASN A 136 -16.34 -31.10 -1.98
C ASN A 136 -15.79 -30.52 -3.30
N ASP A 137 -14.88 -29.55 -3.23
CA ASP A 137 -14.16 -29.03 -4.40
C ASP A 137 -12.95 -29.92 -4.71
N LEU A 138 -13.22 -31.03 -5.42
CA LEU A 138 -12.21 -32.01 -5.80
C LEU A 138 -11.18 -31.45 -6.80
N GLU A 139 -11.62 -30.58 -7.70
CA GLU A 139 -10.75 -29.99 -8.72
C GLU A 139 -9.78 -28.98 -8.10
N GLY A 140 -10.29 -28.09 -7.25
CA GLY A 140 -9.46 -27.15 -6.52
C GLY A 140 -8.53 -27.84 -5.53
N ALA A 141 -8.97 -28.92 -4.86
CA ALA A 141 -8.10 -29.73 -4.01
C ALA A 141 -6.98 -30.37 -4.84
N ALA A 142 -7.28 -30.91 -6.02
CA ALA A 142 -6.27 -31.48 -6.91
C ALA A 142 -5.19 -30.47 -7.33
N LYS A 143 -5.53 -29.18 -7.46
CA LYS A 143 -4.58 -28.09 -7.77
C LYS A 143 -3.62 -27.78 -6.61
N GLU A 144 -4.06 -27.92 -5.35
CA GLU A 144 -3.21 -27.67 -4.16
C GLU A 144 -2.35 -28.87 -3.74
N ARG A 145 -2.77 -30.09 -4.14
CA ARG A 145 -2.07 -31.34 -3.81
C ARG A 145 -0.55 -31.30 -4.04
N PRO A 146 -0.02 -30.77 -5.16
CA PRO A 146 1.42 -30.79 -5.42
C PRO A 146 2.26 -30.10 -4.34
N GLU A 147 1.82 -28.94 -3.85
CA GLU A 147 2.55 -28.22 -2.81
C GLU A 147 2.41 -28.92 -1.45
N VAL A 148 1.23 -29.47 -1.13
CA VAL A 148 1.01 -30.27 0.09
C VAL A 148 1.92 -31.50 0.14
N GLU A 149 1.97 -32.27 -0.94
CA GLU A 149 2.83 -33.46 -1.05
C GLU A 149 4.31 -33.10 -1.03
N SER A 150 4.69 -31.97 -1.62
CA SER A 150 6.08 -31.52 -1.62
C SER A 150 6.61 -31.18 -0.22
N GLN A 151 5.76 -30.62 0.65
CA GLN A 151 6.10 -30.24 2.02
C GLN A 151 6.20 -31.42 2.98
N MET A 152 5.58 -32.55 2.64
CA MET A 152 5.69 -33.76 3.44
C MET A 152 7.04 -34.43 3.19
N ARG A 153 7.68 -34.88 4.29
CA ARG A 153 8.84 -35.76 4.19
C ARG A 153 8.40 -37.11 3.65
N ARG A 154 9.17 -37.65 2.70
CA ARG A 154 8.89 -38.97 2.15
C ARG A 154 9.38 -40.05 3.12
N PRO A 155 8.73 -41.23 3.15
CA PRO A 155 9.22 -42.34 3.97
C PRO A 155 10.67 -42.70 3.63
N GLY A 156 11.56 -42.70 4.62
CA GLY A 156 12.98 -43.02 4.45
C GLY A 156 13.87 -41.90 3.89
N GLU A 157 13.32 -40.70 3.65
CA GLU A 157 14.08 -39.54 3.18
C GLU A 157 14.90 -38.92 4.32
N SER A 158 16.20 -38.71 4.12
CA SER A 158 17.02 -38.00 5.10
C SER A 158 16.65 -36.51 5.15
N GLU A 159 16.99 -35.83 6.24
CA GLU A 159 16.70 -34.40 6.38
C GLU A 159 17.42 -33.55 5.32
N LEU A 160 18.65 -33.90 4.96
CA LEU A 160 19.40 -33.22 3.89
C LEU A 160 18.73 -33.42 2.53
N ASP A 161 18.32 -34.64 2.21
CA ASP A 161 17.64 -34.96 0.94
C ASP A 161 16.33 -34.18 0.77
N TYR A 162 15.56 -34.05 1.87
CA TYR A 162 14.34 -33.24 1.90
C TYR A 162 14.60 -31.78 1.53
N TYR A 163 15.61 -31.14 2.16
CA TYR A 163 15.93 -29.74 1.88
C TYR A 163 16.47 -29.54 0.46
N GLU A 164 17.28 -30.48 -0.04
CA GLU A 164 17.81 -30.43 -1.40
C GLU A 164 16.70 -30.55 -2.44
N ARG A 165 15.77 -31.50 -2.28
CA ARG A 165 14.60 -31.65 -3.16
C ARG A 165 13.77 -30.36 -3.19
N ARG A 166 13.46 -29.78 -2.02
CA ARG A 166 12.72 -28.51 -1.92
C ARG A 166 13.46 -27.35 -2.57
N TYR A 167 14.79 -27.33 -2.51
CA TYR A 167 15.61 -26.32 -3.18
C TYR A 167 15.52 -26.46 -4.70
N GLN A 168 15.66 -27.68 -5.23
CA GLN A 168 15.55 -27.95 -6.66
C GLN A 168 14.15 -27.64 -7.21
N GLU A 169 13.08 -27.94 -6.48
CA GLU A 169 11.70 -27.58 -6.85
C GLU A 169 11.53 -26.05 -7.01
N ARG A 170 12.08 -25.26 -6.08
CA ARG A 170 12.05 -23.79 -6.15
C ARG A 170 12.86 -23.25 -7.33
N GLU A 171 14.05 -23.78 -7.57
CA GLU A 171 14.86 -23.38 -8.72
C GLU A 171 14.12 -23.67 -10.04
N LYS A 172 13.56 -24.87 -10.20
CA LYS A 172 12.75 -25.24 -11.39
C LYS A 172 11.55 -24.31 -11.57
N ALA A 173 10.83 -23.99 -10.50
CA ALA A 173 9.68 -23.09 -10.56
C ALA A 173 10.04 -21.67 -10.99
N LYS A 174 11.26 -21.17 -10.67
CA LYS A 174 11.73 -19.85 -11.12
C LYS A 174 11.94 -19.80 -12.62
N TYR A 175 12.40 -20.88 -13.24
CA TYR A 175 12.60 -20.94 -14.69
C TYR A 175 11.27 -20.96 -15.45
N ILE A 176 10.22 -21.58 -14.90
CA ILE A 176 8.89 -21.66 -15.51
C ILE A 176 8.18 -20.30 -15.51
N ARG A 177 8.40 -19.45 -14.50
CA ARG A 177 7.77 -18.12 -14.36
C ARG A 177 8.47 -17.00 -15.16
N LYS A 178 9.64 -17.22 -15.79
CA LYS A 178 10.22 -16.19 -16.67
C LYS A 178 9.42 -16.13 -17.97
N PRO A 179 8.68 -15.04 -18.26
CA PRO A 179 8.09 -14.89 -19.58
C PRO A 179 9.22 -14.90 -20.62
N PRO A 180 9.02 -15.49 -21.82
CA PRO A 180 9.99 -15.35 -22.89
C PRO A 180 10.23 -13.85 -23.11
N LEU A 181 11.49 -13.44 -23.06
CA LEU A 181 11.91 -12.08 -23.38
C LEU A 181 11.27 -11.71 -24.73
N LYS A 182 10.32 -10.77 -24.73
CA LYS A 182 9.84 -10.18 -25.98
C LYS A 182 11.05 -9.54 -26.63
N LYS A 183 11.54 -10.14 -27.73
CA LYS A 183 12.58 -9.52 -28.56
C LYS A 183 12.01 -8.18 -29.09
N PRO A 184 12.86 -7.14 -29.18
CA PRO A 184 12.46 -5.80 -29.58
C PRO A 184 11.82 -5.77 -30.96
#